data_AF-A0A946DWJ3-F1
#
_entry.id   AF-A0A946DWJ3-F1
#
_cell.length_a   1.000
_cell.length_b   1.000
_cell.length_c   1.000
_cell.angle_alpha   90.00
_cell.angle_beta   90.00
_cell.angle_gamma   90.00
#
_symmetry.space_group_name_H-M   'P 1'
#
loop_
_entity.id
_entity.type
_entity.pdbx_description
1 polymer ?
#
loop_
_entity_poly.entity_id
_entity_poly.type
_entity_poly.pdbx_seq_one_letter_code
_entity_poly.pdbx_strand_id
1 'polypeptide(L)'
;MCLTHQLVEDQASAVGLVCRHCKQLLYTQPPTGPCRSFWESQPAAYSMNRKPCFVYSLMWDDFRIRSLHPPNSVDDPRGEKAKAIPTQVTDGDDSVTNAWIDDFRIEREQLNDSDVGDS
;
A
#
# COMPACT_ATOMS: atom_id res chain seq x y z
N MET A 1 2.99 7.79 3.43
CA MET A 1 4.45 7.68 3.66
C MET A 1 4.79 6.26 4.09
N CYS A 2 5.83 5.65 3.51
CA CYS A 2 6.25 4.29 3.81
C CYS A 2 6.99 4.25 5.15
N LEU A 3 6.42 3.58 6.15
CA LEU A 3 6.95 3.53 7.51
C LEU A 3 8.17 2.61 7.67
N THR A 4 8.33 1.60 6.82
CA THR A 4 9.51 0.70 6.88
C THR A 4 10.79 1.45 6.52
N HIS A 5 10.74 2.32 5.51
CA HIS A 5 11.90 3.03 4.99
C HIS A 5 11.93 4.52 5.35
N GLN A 6 10.86 5.03 5.99
CA GLN A 6 10.67 6.44 6.32
C GLN A 6 10.78 7.37 5.09
N LEU A 7 10.26 6.91 3.96
CA LEU A 7 10.30 7.63 2.69
C LEU A 7 8.88 7.97 2.21
N VAL A 8 8.76 9.08 1.47
CA VAL A 8 7.49 9.49 0.84
C VAL A 8 7.08 8.46 -0.20
N GLU A 9 5.77 8.22 -0.30
CA GLU A 9 5.17 7.33 -1.29
C GLU A 9 4.69 8.16 -2.47
N ASP A 10 5.62 8.46 -3.38
CA ASP A 10 5.42 9.32 -4.54
C ASP A 10 5.67 8.58 -5.86
N GLN A 11 6.12 7.33 -5.80
CA GLN A 11 6.40 6.54 -6.99
C GLN A 11 5.19 5.67 -7.34
N ALA A 12 4.67 5.83 -8.56
CA ALA A 12 3.65 4.92 -9.09
C ALA A 12 4.22 3.51 -9.27
N SER A 13 3.44 2.50 -8.90
CA SER A 13 3.70 1.08 -9.12
C SER A 13 2.37 0.33 -9.30
N ALA A 14 2.43 -0.93 -9.72
CA ALA A 14 1.23 -1.76 -9.88
C ALA A 14 0.46 -2.07 -8.57
N VAL A 15 1.02 -1.81 -7.39
CA VAL A 15 0.28 -1.83 -6.10
C VAL A 15 -0.14 -0.45 -5.61
N GLY A 16 -0.05 0.58 -6.46
CA GLY A 16 -0.33 1.97 -6.12
C GLY A 16 0.93 2.77 -5.81
N LEU A 17 0.77 3.86 -5.06
CA LEU A 17 1.87 4.74 -4.68
C LEU A 17 2.74 4.09 -3.60
N VAL A 18 4.03 3.98 -3.88
CA VAL A 18 5.03 3.42 -2.97
C VAL A 18 6.25 4.33 -2.91
N CYS A 19 7.12 4.10 -1.92
CA CYS A 19 8.39 4.82 -1.89
C CYS A 19 9.38 4.26 -2.92
N ARG A 20 10.35 5.08 -3.35
CA ARG A 20 11.40 4.67 -4.31
C ARG A 20 12.10 3.36 -3.97
N HIS A 21 12.32 3.10 -2.67
CA HIS A 21 13.00 1.89 -2.23
C HIS A 21 12.10 0.65 -2.37
N CYS A 22 10.83 0.76 -1.94
CA CYS A 22 9.85 -0.30 -2.15
C CYS A 22 9.63 -0.56 -3.65
N LYS A 23 9.56 0.49 -4.47
CA LYS A 23 9.48 0.35 -5.93
C LYS A 23 10.67 -0.46 -6.44
N GLN A 24 11.90 -0.02 -6.14
CA GLN A 24 13.09 -0.74 -6.59
C GLN A 24 13.06 -2.22 -6.18
N LEU A 25 12.70 -2.53 -4.93
CA LEU A 25 12.61 -3.93 -4.48
C LEU A 25 11.52 -4.71 -5.23
N LEU A 26 10.33 -4.15 -5.43
CA LEU A 26 9.25 -4.79 -6.19
C LEU A 26 9.69 -5.20 -7.62
N TYR A 27 10.53 -4.41 -8.29
CA TYR A 27 10.98 -4.73 -9.66
C TYR A 27 12.26 -5.58 -9.69
N THR A 28 13.18 -5.41 -8.73
CA THR A 28 14.46 -6.14 -8.73
C THR A 28 14.39 -7.49 -8.03
N GLN A 29 13.53 -7.62 -7.02
CA GLN A 29 13.33 -8.80 -6.19
C GLN A 29 11.83 -8.90 -5.86
N PRO A 30 11.00 -9.28 -6.84
CA PRO A 30 9.57 -9.31 -6.67
C PRO A 30 9.20 -10.24 -5.51
N PRO A 31 8.33 -9.79 -4.59
CA PRO A 31 8.00 -10.55 -3.40
C PRO A 31 7.24 -11.83 -3.74
N THR A 32 7.45 -12.85 -2.91
CA THR A 32 6.90 -14.19 -3.15
C THR A 32 5.63 -14.43 -2.34
N GLY A 33 4.76 -15.30 -2.87
CA GLY A 33 3.53 -15.69 -2.20
C GLY A 33 2.37 -14.71 -2.40
N PRO A 34 1.24 -14.96 -1.72
CA PRO A 34 0.04 -14.14 -1.85
C PRO A 34 0.20 -12.80 -1.12
N CYS A 35 -0.14 -11.69 -1.78
CA CYS A 35 -0.27 -10.42 -1.09
C CYS A 35 -1.56 -10.37 -0.28
N ARG A 36 -1.46 -9.93 0.96
CA ARG A 36 -2.58 -9.54 1.81
C ARG A 36 -2.57 -8.05 2.00
N SER A 37 -3.71 -7.42 1.80
CA SER A 37 -3.88 -6.00 2.02
C SER A 37 -4.86 -5.76 3.15
N PHE A 38 -4.46 -5.01 4.15
CA PHE A 38 -5.34 -4.71 5.28
C PHE A 38 -4.99 -3.37 5.91
N TRP A 39 -5.98 -2.78 6.52
CA TRP A 39 -5.75 -1.65 7.40
C TRP A 39 -5.46 -2.13 8.82
N GLU A 40 -4.49 -1.50 9.47
CA GLU A 40 -4.24 -1.75 10.88
C GLU A 40 -5.41 -1.28 11.74
N SER A 41 -5.68 -2.03 12.80
CA SER A 41 -6.81 -1.81 13.71
C SER A 41 -6.60 -0.62 14.63
N GLN A 42 -5.35 -0.32 14.96
CA GLN A 42 -4.96 0.79 15.82
C GLN A 42 -4.31 1.91 15.00
N PRO A 43 -4.54 3.19 15.35
CA PRO A 43 -3.82 4.29 14.75
C PRO A 43 -2.34 4.24 15.15
N ALA A 44 -1.44 4.42 14.19
CA ALA A 44 -0.01 4.47 14.47
C ALA A 44 0.47 5.89 14.86
N ALA A 45 -0.31 6.91 14.52
CA ALA A 45 -0.02 8.30 14.84
C ALA A 45 -1.32 9.12 14.96
N TYR A 46 -1.18 10.36 15.44
CA TYR A 46 -2.24 11.35 15.44
C TYR A 46 -1.73 12.63 14.79
N SER A 47 -2.59 13.28 14.00
CA SER A 47 -2.32 14.62 13.46
C SER A 47 -2.26 15.68 14.58
N MET A 48 -1.77 16.88 14.26
CA MET A 48 -1.72 18.02 15.21
C MET A 48 -3.11 18.37 15.79
N ASN A 49 -4.17 18.11 15.03
CA ASN A 49 -5.57 18.31 15.46
C ASN A 49 -6.14 17.09 16.20
N ARG A 50 -5.28 16.20 16.71
CA ARG A 50 -5.63 14.97 17.45
C ARG A 50 -6.53 13.99 16.70
N LYS A 51 -6.56 14.05 15.36
CA LYS A 51 -7.26 13.06 14.55
C LYS A 51 -6.36 11.85 14.30
N PRO A 52 -6.88 10.61 14.37
CA PRO A 52 -6.10 9.40 14.16
C PRO A 52 -5.58 9.30 12.72
N CYS A 53 -4.37 8.78 12.56
CA CYS A 53 -3.75 8.42 11.29
C CYS A 53 -3.56 6.91 11.27
N PHE A 54 -4.21 6.23 10.33
CA PHE A 54 -4.13 4.79 10.23
C PHE A 54 -3.06 4.33 9.24
N VAL A 55 -2.66 3.08 9.39
CA VAL A 55 -1.68 2.44 8.51
C VAL A 55 -2.37 1.44 7.61
N TYR A 56 -2.15 1.56 6.31
CA TYR A 56 -2.47 0.53 5.34
C TYR A 56 -1.24 -0.36 5.15
N SER A 57 -1.43 -1.68 5.20
CA SER A 57 -0.36 -2.66 5.03
C SER A 57 -0.62 -3.53 3.80
N LEU A 58 0.39 -3.64 2.94
CA LEU A 58 0.52 -4.70 1.94
C LEU A 58 1.60 -5.66 2.40
N MET A 59 1.26 -6.94 2.49
CA MET A 59 2.13 -7.95 3.10
C MET A 59 2.15 -9.23 2.25
N TRP A 60 3.35 -9.62 1.86
CA TRP A 60 3.71 -10.91 1.28
C TRP A 60 4.43 -11.76 2.33
N ASP A 61 4.87 -12.95 1.96
CA ASP A 61 5.58 -13.85 2.87
C ASP A 61 6.97 -13.30 3.28
N ASP A 62 7.61 -12.56 2.37
CA ASP A 62 8.98 -12.03 2.51
C ASP A 62 9.07 -10.50 2.45
N PHE A 63 7.97 -9.81 2.20
CA PHE A 63 7.98 -8.36 1.96
C PHE A 63 6.77 -7.65 2.55
N ARG A 64 6.98 -6.43 3.04
CA ARG A 64 5.89 -5.62 3.62
C ARG A 64 6.05 -4.13 3.32
N ILE A 65 4.99 -3.54 2.81
CA ILE A 65 4.83 -2.09 2.68
C ILE A 65 3.83 -1.63 3.74
N ARG A 66 4.19 -0.57 4.48
CA ARG A 66 3.31 0.08 5.46
C ARG A 66 3.19 1.55 5.13
N SER A 67 1.99 2.01 4.85
CA SER A 67 1.70 3.37 4.40
C SER A 67 0.91 4.09 5.48
N LEU A 68 1.44 5.19 6.02
CA LEU A 68 0.69 6.06 6.94
C LEU A 68 -0.22 6.98 6.14
N HIS A 69 -1.53 6.89 6.41
CA HIS A 69 -2.54 7.74 5.80
C HIS A 69 -3.01 8.84 6.76
N PRO A 70 -3.05 10.10 6.31
CA PRO A 70 -3.59 11.20 7.10
C PRO A 70 -5.12 11.06 7.29
N PRO A 71 -5.70 11.73 8.30
CA PRO A 71 -7.10 11.53 8.70
C PRO A 71 -8.14 11.94 7.65
N ASN A 72 -7.74 12.67 6.61
CA ASN A 72 -8.60 13.07 5.50
C ASN A 72 -8.06 12.54 4.16
N SER A 73 -7.27 11.46 4.18
CA SER A 73 -6.82 10.80 2.96
C SER A 73 -8.06 10.38 2.17
N VAL A 74 -8.10 10.69 0.88
CA VAL A 74 -9.22 10.29 0.00
C VAL A 74 -9.37 8.76 0.00
N ASP A 75 -8.25 8.07 0.20
CA ASP A 75 -8.15 6.61 0.26
C ASP A 75 -8.47 6.00 1.64
N ASP A 76 -8.72 6.80 2.70
CA ASP A 76 -9.05 6.31 4.05
C ASP A 76 -10.51 6.58 4.43
N PRO A 77 -11.43 5.61 4.26
CA PRO A 77 -12.83 5.77 4.65
C PRO A 77 -13.05 5.82 6.18
N ARG A 78 -12.03 5.58 7.01
CA ARG A 78 -12.14 5.53 8.49
C ARG A 78 -11.70 6.82 9.17
N GLY A 79 -10.82 7.60 8.55
CA GLY A 79 -10.45 8.93 9.07
C GLY A 79 -11.67 9.85 9.26
N GLU A 80 -12.66 9.72 8.37
CA GLU A 80 -13.97 10.38 8.50
C GLU A 80 -14.90 9.68 9.49
N LYS A 81 -14.94 8.34 9.54
CA LYS A 81 -15.76 7.58 10.51
C LYS A 81 -15.28 7.71 11.95
N ALA A 82 -14.01 7.98 12.22
CA ALA A 82 -13.50 8.21 13.57
C ALA A 82 -14.09 9.48 14.24
N LYS A 83 -14.69 10.39 13.46
CA LYS A 83 -15.48 11.51 14.00
C LYS A 83 -16.84 11.06 14.56
N ALA A 84 -17.31 9.89 14.15
CA ALA A 84 -18.62 9.35 14.47
C ALA A 84 -18.46 7.92 15.00
N ILE A 85 -18.31 7.77 16.32
CA ILE A 85 -18.88 6.70 17.17
C ILE A 85 -17.92 6.38 18.34
N PRO A 86 -18.41 6.45 19.61
CA PRO A 86 -17.75 5.83 20.75
C PRO A 86 -17.75 4.31 20.59
N THR A 87 -16.57 3.69 20.74
CA THR A 87 -16.30 2.29 21.09
C THR A 87 -17.45 1.30 20.89
N GLN A 88 -17.51 0.54 19.78
CA GLN A 88 -17.90 -0.89 19.75
C GLN A 88 -17.39 -1.56 18.46
N VAL A 89 -16.90 -2.79 18.62
CA VAL A 89 -16.24 -3.69 17.65
C VAL A 89 -17.30 -4.55 16.96
N THR A 90 -17.20 -4.79 15.64
CA THR A 90 -17.63 -6.06 14.99
C THR A 90 -17.06 -6.21 13.56
N ASP A 91 -16.35 -7.33 13.35
CA ASP A 91 -16.17 -8.26 12.22
C ASP A 91 -16.49 -7.89 10.74
N GLY A 92 -15.46 -8.08 9.89
CA GLY A 92 -15.43 -9.03 8.75
C GLY A 92 -16.14 -8.71 7.42
N ASP A 93 -15.38 -8.54 6.33
CA ASP A 93 -15.66 -9.14 5.01
C ASP A 93 -14.40 -9.10 4.10
N ASP A 94 -13.85 -10.27 3.76
CA ASP A 94 -12.67 -10.46 2.91
C ASP A 94 -13.12 -10.89 1.51
N SER A 95 -13.41 -9.95 0.62
CA SER A 95 -13.52 -10.24 -0.82
C SER A 95 -13.16 -9.04 -1.70
N VAL A 96 -11.86 -8.80 -1.88
CA VAL A 96 -11.38 -8.06 -3.06
C VAL A 96 -10.26 -8.85 -3.71
N THR A 97 -10.59 -9.37 -4.89
CA THR A 97 -9.85 -10.32 -5.72
C THR A 97 -8.60 -9.72 -6.39
N ASN A 98 -7.62 -10.60 -6.61
CA ASN A 98 -6.24 -10.44 -7.10
C ASN A 98 -6.01 -9.77 -8.48
N ALA A 99 -6.76 -8.74 -8.86
CA ALA A 99 -6.65 -8.12 -10.19
C ALA A 99 -5.28 -7.47 -10.48
N TRP A 100 -4.55 -7.03 -9.46
CA TRP A 100 -3.27 -6.34 -9.62
C TRP A 100 -2.07 -7.27 -9.92
N ILE A 101 -2.20 -8.58 -9.69
CA ILE A 101 -1.11 -9.55 -9.95
C ILE A 101 -0.85 -9.68 -11.46
N ASP A 102 -1.89 -9.57 -12.29
CA ASP A 102 -1.77 -9.64 -13.74
C ASP A 102 -1.12 -8.35 -14.32
N ASP A 103 -1.36 -7.19 -13.70
CA ASP A 103 -0.74 -5.92 -14.10
C ASP A 103 0.79 -5.91 -13.92
N PHE A 104 1.31 -6.56 -12.87
CA PHE A 104 2.77 -6.70 -12.68
C PHE A 104 3.45 -7.48 -13.80
N ARG A 105 2.77 -8.48 -14.39
CA ARG A 105 3.33 -9.27 -15.49
C ARG A 105 3.41 -8.43 -16.76
N ILE A 106 2.36 -7.67 -17.05
CA ILE A 106 2.23 -6.86 -18.26
C ILE A 106 3.21 -5.67 -18.24
N GLU A 107 3.35 -4.98 -17.11
CA GLU A 107 4.27 -3.83 -17.01
C GLU A 107 5.75 -4.26 -17.14
N ARG A 108 6.10 -5.44 -16.62
CA ARG A 108 7.46 -6.00 -16.74
C ARG A 108 7.80 -6.42 -18.18
N GLU A 109 6.82 -6.92 -18.93
CA GLU A 109 7.00 -7.28 -20.34
C GLU A 109 7.24 -6.02 -21.20
N GLN A 110 6.54 -4.92 -20.94
CA GLN A 110 6.71 -3.65 -21.68
C GLN A 110 8.06 -2.96 -21.42
N LEU A 111 8.62 -3.08 -20.21
CA LEU A 111 9.95 -2.54 -19.89
C LEU A 111 11.09 -3.33 -20.54
N ASN A 112 10.89 -4.63 -20.82
CA ASN A 112 11.92 -5.48 -21.41
C ASN A 112 11.94 -5.45 -22.95
N ASP A 113 10.84 -5.10 -23.62
CA ASP A 113 10.78 -4.94 -25.08
C ASP A 113 11.41 -3.62 -25.59
N SER A 114 11.80 -2.72 -24.67
CA SER A 114 12.37 -1.41 -25.02
C SER A 114 13.87 -1.47 -25.38
N ASP A 115 14.53 -2.63 -25.27
CA ASP A 115 16.00 -2.77 -25.36
C ASP A 115 16.48 -3.62 -26.57
N VAL A 116 15.61 -3.85 -27.57
CA VAL A 116 15.99 -4.52 -28.84
C VAL A 116 15.71 -3.59 -30.01
N GLY A 117 16.55 -2.56 -30.16
CA GLY A 117 16.40 -1.61 -31.27
C GLY A 117 17.51 -0.57 -31.37
N ASP A 118 18.74 -0.98 -31.65
CA ASP A 118 19.53 -0.39 -32.74
C ASP A 118 20.76 -1.28 -33.03
N SER A 119 20.88 -1.71 -34.29
CA SER A 119 22.05 -2.37 -34.87
C SER A 119 22.77 -1.41 -35.81
#